data_AF-A0A257JFM6-F1
#
_entry.id   AF-A0A257JFM6-F1
#
_cell.length_a   1.000
_cell.length_b   1.000
_cell.length_c   1.000
_cell.angle_alpha   90.00
_cell.angle_beta   90.00
_cell.angle_gamma   90.00
#
_symmetry.space_group_name_H-M   'P 1'
#
loop_
_entity.id
_entity.type
_entity.pdbx_description
1 polymer ?
#
loop_
_entity_poly.entity_id
_entity_poly.type
_entity_poly.pdbx_seq_one_letter_code
_entity_poly.pdbx_strand_id
1 'polypeptide(L)' 'HGSAFDIMGLGLANPVGTFWSCVMLLDHIGEPAAAQRLMQAIEQVTANPALHTRDLGGRATTAEVTAAVCQLLQAGTQ' A
#
# COMPACT_ATOMS: atom_id res chain seq x y z
N HIS A 1 12.05 -6.13 -1.27
CA HIS A 1 11.89 -7.45 -1.93
C HIS A 1 12.61 -7.43 -3.27
N GLY A 2 12.76 -8.58 -3.95
CA GLY A 2 13.38 -8.67 -5.27
C GLY A 2 12.44 -8.22 -6.41
N SER A 3 12.91 -8.34 -7.66
CA SER A 3 12.21 -7.85 -8.86
C SER A 3 10.97 -8.65 -9.28
N ALA A 4 10.80 -9.88 -8.78
CA ALA A 4 9.64 -10.75 -9.06
C ALA A 4 9.28 -10.85 -10.56
N PHE A 5 10.26 -11.23 -11.39
CA PHE A 5 10.13 -11.27 -12.86
C PHE A 5 9.01 -12.20 -13.35
N ASP A 6 8.68 -13.24 -12.58
CA ASP A 6 7.59 -14.18 -12.84
C ASP A 6 6.19 -13.55 -12.81
N ILE A 7 6.04 -12.39 -12.15
CA ILE A 7 4.77 -11.65 -12.05
C ILE A 7 4.82 -10.25 -12.66
N MET A 8 5.93 -9.89 -13.31
CA MET A 8 6.11 -8.59 -13.94
C MET A 8 5.02 -8.34 -15.00
N GLY A 9 4.36 -7.18 -14.92
CA GLY A 9 3.30 -6.79 -15.86
C GLY A 9 1.94 -7.49 -15.63
N LEU A 10 1.82 -8.39 -14.66
CA LEU A 10 0.56 -9.12 -14.39
C LEU A 10 -0.37 -8.40 -13.40
N GLY A 11 0.08 -7.31 -12.77
CA GLY A 11 -0.71 -6.58 -11.76
C GLY A 11 -0.94 -7.38 -10.47
N LEU A 12 -0.02 -8.29 -10.14
CA LEU A 12 -0.14 -9.21 -8.98
C LEU A 12 0.79 -8.86 -7.81
N ALA A 13 1.71 -7.91 -8.00
CA ALA A 13 2.66 -7.53 -6.98
C ALA A 13 1.95 -6.87 -5.78
N ASN A 14 2.41 -7.17 -4.58
CA ASN A 14 1.98 -6.49 -3.37
C ASN A 14 2.65 -5.11 -3.25
N PRO A 15 1.92 -3.99 -3.31
CA PRO A 15 2.51 -2.66 -3.26
C PRO A 15 2.83 -2.17 -1.82
N VAL A 16 2.43 -2.90 -0.77
CA VAL A 16 2.53 -2.44 0.64
C VAL A 16 3.97 -2.12 1.04
N GLY A 17 4.95 -2.93 0.61
CA GLY A 17 6.36 -2.67 0.93
C GLY A 17 6.89 -1.35 0.36
N THR A 18 6.46 -1.00 -0.86
CA THR A 18 6.79 0.29 -1.48
C THR A 18 6.11 1.44 -0.74
N PHE A 19 4.82 1.31 -0.38
CA PHE A 19 4.13 2.34 0.39
C PHE A 19 4.77 2.59 1.75
N TRP A 20 5.18 1.54 2.46
CA TRP A 20 5.88 1.71 3.74
C TRP A 20 7.24 2.39 3.55
N SER A 21 7.96 2.08 2.46
CA SER A 21 9.19 2.83 2.13
C SER A 21 8.90 4.32 1.91
N CYS A 22 7.75 4.68 1.32
CA CYS A 22 7.31 6.08 1.23
C CYS A 22 6.97 6.70 2.59
N VAL A 23 6.40 5.94 3.54
CA VAL A 23 6.22 6.43 4.93
C VAL A 23 7.57 6.81 5.54
N MET A 24 8.58 5.94 5.41
CA MET A 24 9.93 6.23 5.91
C MET A 24 10.56 7.45 5.22
N LEU A 25 10.34 7.59 3.91
CA LEU A 25 10.81 8.76 3.15
C LEU A 25 10.16 10.05 3.64
N LEU A 26 8.83 10.07 3.83
CA LEU A 26 8.09 11.23 4.31
C LEU A 26 8.56 11.67 5.69
N ASP A 27 8.77 10.72 6.61
CA ASP A 27 9.35 11.00 7.92
C ASP A 27 10.76 11.60 7.80
N HIS A 28 11.61 11.03 6.95
CA HIS A 28 12.98 11.50 6.74
C HIS A 28 13.06 12.95 6.19
N ILE A 29 12.11 13.36 5.33
CA ILE A 29 12.10 14.71 4.76
C ILE A 29 11.35 15.74 5.61
N GLY A 30 10.89 15.37 6.81
CA GLY A 30 10.21 16.27 7.74
C GLY A 30 8.71 16.42 7.49
N GLU A 31 8.05 15.41 6.90
CA GLU A 31 6.61 15.38 6.62
C GLU A 31 5.85 14.34 7.48
N PRO A 32 5.91 14.41 8.82
CA PRO A 32 5.38 13.36 9.71
C PRO A 32 3.85 13.22 9.63
N ALA A 33 3.13 14.31 9.35
CA ALA A 33 1.68 14.28 9.19
C ALA A 33 1.25 13.52 7.91
N ALA A 34 2.03 13.62 6.83
CA ALA A 34 1.80 12.83 5.63
C ALA A 34 2.20 11.36 5.86
N ALA A 35 3.32 11.11 6.54
CA ALA A 35 3.77 9.77 6.90
C ALA A 35 2.71 9.03 7.73
N GLN A 36 2.16 9.69 8.76
CA GLN A 36 1.12 9.12 9.63
C GLN A 36 -0.16 8.80 8.85
N ARG A 37 -0.63 9.71 7.98
CA ARG A 37 -1.81 9.46 7.14
C ARG A 37 -1.62 8.24 6.23
N LEU A 38 -0.45 8.11 5.60
CA LEU A 38 -0.14 6.96 4.76
C LEU A 38 -0.03 5.67 5.57
N MET A 39 0.59 5.70 6.74
CA MET A 39 0.67 4.53 7.62
C MET A 39 -0.72 4.05 8.04
N GLN A 40 -1.61 4.96 8.44
CA GLN A 40 -3.00 4.61 8.79
C GLN A 40 -3.76 3.97 7.62
N ALA A 41 -3.53 4.45 6.38
CA ALA A 41 -4.12 3.84 5.20
C ALA A 41 -3.57 2.42 4.95
N ILE A 42 -2.26 2.21 5.14
CA ILE A 42 -1.62 0.88 5.04
C ILE A 42 -2.19 -0.08 6.09
N GLU A 43 -2.34 0.36 7.34
CA GLU A 43 -2.91 -0.45 8.42
C GLU A 43 -4.34 -0.89 8.10
N GLN A 44 -5.18 0.02 7.61
CA GLN A 44 -6.57 -0.31 7.25
C GLN A 44 -6.66 -1.28 6.07
N VAL A 45 -5.81 -1.12 5.06
CA VAL A 45 -5.78 -2.02 3.90
C VAL A 45 -5.26 -3.40 4.28
N THR A 46 -4.19 -3.47 5.09
CA THR A 46 -3.63 -4.74 5.54
C THR A 46 -4.52 -5.46 6.56
N ALA A 47 -5.34 -4.75 7.32
CA ALA A 47 -6.35 -5.32 8.20
C ALA A 47 -7.55 -5.95 7.47
N ASN A 48 -7.76 -5.64 6.18
CA ASN A 48 -8.87 -6.16 5.39
C ASN A 48 -8.43 -7.37 4.52
N PRO A 49 -8.86 -8.61 4.82
CA PRO A 49 -8.50 -9.79 4.03
C PRO A 49 -8.95 -9.74 2.57
N ALA A 50 -9.99 -8.97 2.24
CA ALA A 50 -10.44 -8.79 0.85
C ALA A 50 -9.41 -8.03 -0.01
N LEU A 51 -8.49 -7.29 0.62
CA LEU A 51 -7.42 -6.53 -0.03
C LEU A 51 -6.06 -7.24 0.03
N HIS A 52 -6.02 -8.49 0.50
CA HIS A 52 -4.78 -9.26 0.49
C HIS A 52 -4.43 -9.70 -0.93
N THR A 53 -3.20 -9.43 -1.35
CA THR A 53 -2.61 -9.95 -2.59
C THR A 53 -2.23 -11.42 -2.43
N ARG A 54 -1.81 -12.07 -3.54
CA ARG A 54 -1.56 -13.53 -3.58
C ARG A 54 -0.49 -14.01 -2.61
N ASP A 55 0.56 -13.22 -2.41
CA ASP A 55 1.64 -13.48 -1.42
C ASP A 55 1.12 -13.49 0.03
N LEU A 56 0.01 -12.80 0.29
CA LEU A 56 -0.70 -12.81 1.57
C LEU A 56 -1.86 -13.81 1.60
N GLY A 57 -2.00 -14.66 0.57
CA GLY A 57 -3.06 -15.68 0.47
C GLY A 57 -4.41 -15.18 -0.05
N GLY A 58 -4.51 -13.90 -0.43
CA GLY A 58 -5.73 -13.32 -0.99
C GLY A 58 -5.77 -13.32 -2.51
N ARG A 59 -6.70 -12.52 -3.07
CA ARG A 59 -6.95 -12.44 -4.52
C ARG A 59 -6.87 -11.02 -5.08
N ALA A 60 -6.59 -10.03 -4.24
CA ALA A 60 -6.51 -8.65 -4.68
C ALA A 60 -5.34 -8.46 -5.64
N THR A 61 -5.52 -7.53 -6.57
CA THR A 61 -4.53 -7.06 -7.53
C THR A 61 -3.78 -5.85 -6.98
N THR A 62 -2.61 -5.55 -7.56
CA THR A 62 -1.86 -4.33 -7.25
C THR A 62 -2.74 -3.08 -7.38
N ALA A 63 -3.61 -3.04 -8.39
CA ALA A 63 -4.48 -1.91 -8.68
C ALA A 63 -5.57 -1.75 -7.60
N GLU A 64 -6.20 -2.83 -7.15
CA GLU A 64 -7.23 -2.80 -6.11
C GLU A 64 -6.67 -2.32 -4.77
N VAL A 65 -5.50 -2.84 -4.37
CA VAL A 65 -4.82 -2.40 -3.14
C VAL A 65 -4.43 -0.92 -3.22
N THR A 66 -3.88 -0.50 -4.37
CA THR A 66 -3.50 0.92 -4.59
C THR A 66 -4.73 1.83 -4.54
N ALA A 67 -5.82 1.45 -5.20
CA ALA A 67 -7.07 2.23 -5.20
C ALA A 67 -7.64 2.37 -3.79
N ALA A 68 -7.62 1.30 -2.98
CA ALA A 68 -8.07 1.35 -1.59
C ALA A 68 -7.23 2.32 -0.75
N VAL A 69 -5.90 2.29 -0.88
CA VAL A 69 -5.01 3.27 -0.19
C VAL A 69 -5.35 4.70 -0.62
N CYS A 70 -5.50 4.96 -1.92
CA CYS A 70 -5.85 6.28 -2.42
C CYS A 70 -7.20 6.79 -1.89
N GLN A 71 -8.22 5.93 -1.83
CA GLN A 71 -9.53 6.27 -1.29
C GLN A 71 -9.46 6.65 0.18
N LEU A 72 -8.71 5.90 1.00
CA LEU A 72 -8.53 6.20 2.42
C LEU A 72 -7.83 7.55 2.65
N LEU A 73 -6.83 7.87 1.82
CA LEU A 73 -6.14 9.16 1.88
C LEU A 73 -7.05 10.33 1.51
N GLN A 74 -7.94 10.15 0.53
CA GLN A 74 -8.90 11.18 0.12
C GLN A 74 -9.97 11.40 1.18
N ALA A 75 -10.47 10.34 1.83
CA ALA A 75 -11.49 10.43 2.86
C ALA A 75 -11.02 11.21 4.11
N GLY A 76 -9.72 11.19 4.43
CA GLY A 76 -9.14 11.92 5.56
C GLY A 76 -8.81 13.40 5.30
N THR A 77 -9.21 13.96 4.15
CA THR A 77 -8.92 15.37 3.78
C THR A 77 -10.13 16.30 4.02
N GLN A 78 -11.10 15.88 4.85
CA GLN A 78 -12.28 16.67 5.20
C GLN A 78 -12.21 17.23 6.63
#